data_AF-A0A072PF68-F1
#
_entry.id   AF-A0A072PF68-F1
#
_cell.length_a   1.000
_cell.length_b   1.000
_cell.length_c   1.000
_cell.angle_alpha   90.00
_cell.angle_beta   90.00
_cell.angle_gamma   90.00
#
_symmetry.space_group_name_H-M   'P 1'
#
loop_
_entity.id
_entity.type
_entity.pdbx_description
1 polymer ?
#
loop_
_entity_poly.entity_id
_entity_poly.type
_entity_poly.pdbx_seq_one_letter_code
_entity_poly.pdbx_strand_id
1 'polypeptide(L)'
;MTFKPTVLITGTKAGIGKGLLKAYAARPGTLVVAAIRDGPDSPIAAELTSIPTAKDSKIIVVQYDAGSKSAAVDLVAYLAATWSPMQESSSRMVQQKKSHPS
;
A
#
# COMPACT_ATOMS: atom_id res chain seq x y z
N MET A 1 1.59 4.88 13.66
CA MET A 1 1.09 5.85 12.66
C MET A 1 -0.10 5.20 11.95
N THR A 2 -1.30 5.77 12.04
CA THR A 2 -2.51 5.22 11.41
C THR A 2 -2.76 5.96 10.09
N PHE A 3 -2.54 5.28 8.97
CA PHE A 3 -2.96 5.80 7.66
C PHE A 3 -4.48 5.59 7.53
N LYS A 4 -5.22 6.62 7.12
CA LYS A 4 -6.69 6.55 7.04
C LYS A 4 -7.15 5.89 5.74
N PRO A 5 -6.69 6.33 4.55
CA PRO A 5 -6.81 5.54 3.34
C PRO A 5 -5.50 4.83 2.99
N THR A 6 -5.60 3.54 2.68
CA THR A 6 -4.57 2.78 1.95
C THR A 6 -5.07 2.55 0.54
N VAL A 7 -4.34 3.04 -0.46
CA VAL A 7 -4.76 3.03 -1.87
C VAL A 7 -3.73 2.25 -2.68
N LEU A 8 -4.15 1.17 -3.32
CA LEU A 8 -3.36 0.43 -4.30
C LEU A 8 -3.72 0.92 -5.70
N ILE A 9 -2.72 1.32 -6.49
CA ILE A 9 -2.90 1.79 -7.85
C ILE A 9 -2.03 0.94 -8.77
N THR A 10 -2.67 0.21 -9.68
CA THR A 10 -1.99 -0.51 -10.77
C THR A 10 -1.77 0.41 -11.97
N GLY A 11 -0.59 0.38 -12.58
CA GLY A 11 -0.32 1.18 -13.79
C GLY A 11 0.02 2.64 -13.49
N THR A 12 0.79 2.89 -12.42
CA THR A 12 1.22 4.25 -12.01
C THR A 12 2.32 4.86 -12.89
N LYS A 13 2.88 4.10 -13.82
CA LYS A 13 3.96 4.53 -14.73
C LYS A 13 3.55 5.74 -15.59
N ALA A 14 2.31 5.80 -16.07
CA ALA A 14 1.84 6.84 -16.98
C ALA A 14 0.33 7.12 -16.87
N GLY A 15 -0.12 8.15 -17.57
CA GLY A 15 -1.54 8.47 -17.74
C GLY A 15 -2.28 8.73 -16.42
N ILE A 16 -3.50 8.17 -16.33
CA ILE A 16 -4.41 8.37 -15.19
C ILE A 16 -3.81 7.79 -13.90
N GLY A 17 -3.13 6.64 -13.97
CA GLY A 17 -2.51 6.03 -12.78
C GLY A 17 -1.46 6.95 -12.13
N LYS A 18 -0.65 7.65 -12.94
CA LYS A 18 0.32 8.65 -12.44
C LYS A 18 -0.39 9.87 -11.84
N GLY A 19 -1.49 10.30 -12.44
CA GLY A 19 -2.34 11.38 -11.91
C GLY A 19 -2.94 11.03 -10.55
N LEU A 20 -3.50 9.82 -10.41
CA LEU A 20 -4.06 9.31 -9.16
C LEU A 20 -3.00 9.20 -8.08
N LEU A 21 -1.81 8.68 -8.41
CA LEU A 21 -0.69 8.59 -7.46
C LEU A 21 -0.37 9.98 -6.87
N LYS A 22 -0.25 11.00 -7.71
CA LYS A 22 -0.01 12.38 -7.26
C LYS A 22 -1.16 12.91 -6.40
N ALA A 23 -2.39 12.69 -6.81
CA ALA A 23 -3.57 13.18 -6.09
C ALA A 23 -3.70 12.56 -4.68
N TYR A 24 -3.46 11.26 -4.54
CA TYR A 24 -3.49 10.59 -3.24
C TYR A 24 -2.24 10.85 -2.41
N ALA A 25 -1.07 10.97 -3.03
CA ALA A 25 0.17 11.35 -2.33
C ALA A 25 0.07 12.75 -1.70
N ALA A 26 -0.69 13.66 -2.32
CA ALA A 26 -0.95 15.00 -1.81
C ALA A 26 -1.99 15.04 -0.67
N ARG A 27 -2.62 13.91 -0.30
CA ARG A 27 -3.59 13.86 0.81
C ARG A 27 -2.91 13.43 2.11
N PRO A 28 -2.98 14.23 3.18
CA PRO A 28 -2.37 13.89 4.46
C PRO A 28 -2.81 12.53 5.01
N GLY A 29 -1.89 11.80 5.65
CA GLY A 29 -2.21 10.52 6.30
C GLY A 29 -2.54 9.38 5.33
N THR A 30 -2.11 9.46 4.06
CA THR A 30 -2.45 8.48 3.02
C THR A 30 -1.27 7.57 2.71
N LEU A 31 -1.52 6.25 2.66
CA LEU A 31 -0.58 5.29 2.11
C LEU A 31 -0.96 4.99 0.67
N VAL A 32 -0.07 5.31 -0.26
CA VAL A 32 -0.26 4.99 -1.69
C VAL A 32 0.71 3.90 -2.10
N VAL A 33 0.17 2.79 -2.56
CA VAL A 33 0.93 1.66 -3.10
C VAL A 33 0.89 1.72 -4.62
N ALA A 34 2.04 2.01 -5.22
CA ALA A 34 2.24 2.08 -6.66
C ALA A 34 2.69 0.71 -7.19
N ALA A 35 1.78 0.01 -7.86
CA ALA A 35 2.04 -1.29 -8.47
C ALA A 35 2.50 -1.13 -9.92
N ILE A 36 3.76 -1.48 -10.19
CA ILE A 36 4.39 -1.44 -11.51
C ILE A 36 5.04 -2.79 -11.86
N ARG A 37 5.16 -3.07 -13.15
CA ARG A 37 5.81 -4.32 -13.63
C ARG A 37 7.31 -4.32 -13.44
N ASP A 38 7.94 -3.15 -13.56
CA ASP A 38 9.40 -2.98 -13.55
C ASP A 38 10.00 -3.25 -12.15
N GLY A 39 9.19 -3.24 -11.09
CA GLY A 39 9.60 -3.51 -9.71
C GLY A 39 10.18 -2.31 -8.96
N PRO A 40 10.41 -2.46 -7.64
CA PRO A 40 10.79 -1.37 -6.73
C PRO A 40 12.21 -0.82 -6.95
N ASP A 41 13.11 -1.60 -7.54
CA ASP A 41 14.49 -1.19 -7.80
C ASP A 41 14.67 -0.54 -9.19
N SER A 42 13.58 -0.36 -9.94
CA SER A 42 13.63 0.25 -11.27
C SER A 42 13.84 1.77 -11.20
N PRO A 43 14.46 2.39 -12.23
CA PRO A 43 14.56 3.85 -12.31
C PRO A 43 13.19 4.56 -12.21
N ILE A 44 12.15 3.92 -12.73
CA ILE A 44 10.77 4.41 -12.66
C ILE A 44 10.28 4.44 -11.21
N ALA A 45 10.63 3.44 -10.39
CA ALA A 45 10.29 3.44 -8.98
C ALA A 45 10.89 4.66 -8.26
N ALA A 46 12.15 5.01 -8.58
CA ALA A 46 12.80 6.20 -8.03
C ALA A 46 12.08 7.50 -8.44
N GLU A 47 11.59 7.59 -9.68
CA GLU A 47 10.77 8.73 -10.12
C GLU A 47 9.44 8.80 -9.34
N LEU A 48 8.79 7.67 -9.08
CA LEU A 48 7.51 7.61 -8.38
C LEU A 48 7.66 7.95 -6.89
N THR A 49 8.76 7.54 -6.24
CA THR A 49 9.05 7.89 -4.85
C THR A 49 9.54 9.32 -4.68
N SER A 50 10.07 9.95 -5.73
CA SER A 50 10.45 11.37 -5.75
C SER A 50 9.25 12.33 -5.79
N ILE A 51 8.03 11.83 -6.02
CA ILE A 51 6.82 12.66 -6.02
C ILE A 51 6.60 13.28 -4.63
N PRO A 52 6.31 14.59 -4.54
CA PRO A 52 5.99 15.24 -3.28
C PRO A 52 4.81 14.57 -2.58
N THR A 53 5.00 14.25 -1.30
CA THR A 53 3.96 13.67 -0.43
C THR A 53 3.53 14.68 0.62
N ALA A 54 2.24 14.64 0.98
CA ALA A 54 1.72 15.42 2.08
C ALA A 54 2.19 14.84 3.42
N LYS A 55 1.99 15.63 4.48
CA LYS A 55 2.34 15.22 5.85
C LYS A 55 1.72 13.86 6.20
N ASP A 56 2.51 13.01 6.86
CA ASP A 56 2.12 11.66 7.28
C ASP A 56 1.64 10.77 6.13
N SER A 57 2.07 11.05 4.90
CA SER A 57 1.74 10.26 3.71
C SER A 57 2.98 9.54 3.21
N LYS A 58 2.78 8.40 2.55
CA LYS A 58 3.89 7.58 2.05
C LYS A 58 3.54 6.95 0.72
N ILE A 59 4.53 6.90 -0.17
CA ILE A 59 4.46 6.11 -1.41
C ILE A 59 5.30 4.85 -1.21
N ILE A 60 4.72 3.69 -1.50
CA ILE A 60 5.43 2.41 -1.58
C ILE A 60 5.32 1.91 -3.00
N VAL A 61 6.44 1.58 -3.63
CA VAL A 61 6.44 0.96 -4.96
C VAL A 61 6.54 -0.55 -4.77
N VAL A 62 5.71 -1.29 -5.50
CA VAL A 62 5.68 -2.75 -5.47
C VAL A 62 5.69 -3.29 -6.88
N GLN A 63 6.28 -4.48 -7.03
CA GLN A 63 6.18 -5.21 -8.29
C GLN A 63 4.80 -5.87 -8.41
N TYR A 64 4.15 -5.70 -9.55
CA TYR A 64 2.91 -6.39 -9.86
C TYR A 64 2.79 -6.65 -11.37
N ASP A 65 2.58 -7.91 -11.73
CA ASP A 65 2.26 -8.32 -13.08
C ASP A 65 0.90 -9.03 -13.11
N ALA A 66 -0.10 -8.37 -13.67
CA ALA A 66 -1.46 -8.91 -13.78
C ALA A 66 -1.55 -10.17 -14.66
N GLY A 67 -0.55 -10.44 -15.50
CA GLY A 67 -0.47 -11.67 -16.28
C GLY A 67 -0.01 -12.89 -15.47
N SER A 68 0.57 -12.67 -14.29
CA SER A 68 1.03 -13.76 -13.41
C SER A 68 -0.03 -14.11 -12.36
N LYS A 69 -0.31 -15.41 -12.21
CA LYS A 69 -1.20 -15.91 -11.15
C LYS A 69 -0.61 -15.74 -9.74
N SER A 70 0.72 -15.67 -9.61
CA SER A 70 1.38 -15.52 -8.30
C SER A 70 1.51 -14.07 -7.87
N ALA A 71 1.42 -13.10 -8.80
CA ALA A 71 1.75 -11.70 -8.53
C ALA A 71 0.96 -11.08 -7.37
N ALA A 72 -0.30 -11.48 -7.19
CA ALA A 72 -1.10 -11.01 -6.06
C ALA A 72 -0.58 -11.54 -4.71
N VAL A 73 -0.18 -12.81 -4.67
CA VAL A 73 0.38 -13.45 -3.46
C VAL A 73 1.73 -12.84 -3.12
N ASP A 74 2.59 -12.71 -4.14
CA ASP A 74 3.94 -12.15 -4.00
C ASP A 74 3.88 -10.69 -3.53
N LEU A 75 2.94 -9.90 -4.08
CA LEU A 75 2.70 -8.51 -3.66
C LEU A 75 2.26 -8.42 -2.20
N VAL A 76 1.34 -9.28 -1.76
CA VAL A 76 0.87 -9.27 -0.36
C VAL A 76 1.98 -9.68 0.59
N ALA A 77 2.77 -10.70 0.23
CA ALA A 77 3.92 -11.12 1.02
C ALA A 77 4.97 -10.00 1.13
N TYR A 78 5.28 -9.32 0.01
CA TYR A 78 6.20 -8.19 -0.02
C TYR A 78 5.69 -7.02 0.83
N LEU A 79 4.41 -6.67 0.72
CA LEU A 79 3.81 -5.60 1.52
C LEU A 79 3.85 -5.95 3.00
N ALA A 80 3.50 -7.18 3.39
CA ALA A 80 3.53 -7.62 4.78
C ALA A 80 4.95 -7.57 5.39
N ALA A 81 5.97 -7.89 4.60
CA ALA A 81 7.37 -7.83 5.03
C ALA A 81 7.90 -6.38 5.11
N THR A 82 7.53 -5.54 4.15
CA THR A 82 8.07 -4.17 3.99
C THR A 82 7.35 -3.16 4.86
N TRP A 83 6.04 -3.34 5.02
CA TRP A 83 5.16 -2.47 5.76
C TRP A 83 4.29 -3.33 6.65
N SER A 84 4.59 -3.40 7.94
CA SER A 84 3.72 -4.08 8.89
C SER A 84 2.54 -3.14 9.23
N PRO A 85 1.33 -3.35 8.70
CA PRO A 85 0.15 -2.75 9.31
C PRO A 85 0.05 -3.33 10.71
N MET A 86 -0.06 -2.45 11.70
CA MET A 86 -0.28 -2.80 13.09
C MET A 86 -1.43 -3.81 13.21
N GLN A 87 -1.08 -5.10 13.37
CA GLN A 87 -1.95 -6.28 13.54
C GLN A 87 -2.64 -6.29 14.93
N GLU A 88 -3.04 -5.12 15.44
CA GLU A 88 -3.52 -4.96 16.82
C GLU A 88 -4.98 -4.46 16.87
N SER A 89 -5.84 -4.96 15.99
CA SER A 89 -7.30 -4.79 16.15
C SER A 89 -8.11 -6.07 15.97
N SER A 90 -7.55 -7.12 15.36
CA SER A 90 -8.21 -8.44 15.38
C SER A 90 -8.15 -9.14 16.75
N SER A 91 -7.17 -8.83 17.59
CA SER A 91 -7.07 -9.42 18.95
C SER A 91 -8.14 -8.92 19.93
N ARG A 92 -8.85 -7.82 19.65
CA ARG A 92 -9.93 -7.33 20.53
C ARG A 92 -11.31 -7.93 20.22
N MET A 93 -11.55 -8.49 19.03
CA MET A 93 -12.85 -9.06 18.68
C MET A 93 -13.03 -10.52 19.12
N VAL A 94 -11.95 -11.26 19.38
CA VAL A 94 -12.02 -12.66 19.86
C VAL A 94 -12.17 -12.77 21.38
N GLN A 95 -11.72 -11.77 22.15
CA GLN A 95 -11.82 -11.79 23.63
C GLN A 95 -13.21 -11.42 24.16
N GLN A 96 -14.05 -10.72 23.38
CA GLN A 96 -15.36 -10.27 23.88
C GLN A 96 -16.47 -11.34 23.82
N LYS A 97 -16.19 -12.54 23.28
CA LYS A 97 -17.13 -13.68 23.26
C LYS A 97 -16.92 -14.69 24.39
N LYS A 98 -16.08 -14.38 25.40
CA LYS A 98 -15.82 -15.27 26.56
C LYS A 98 -16.33 -14.75 27.92
N SER A 99 -17.03 -13.62 27.97
CA SER A 99 -17.61 -13.09 29.21
C SER A 99 -19.13 -12.92 29.10
N HIS A 100 -19.86 -14.03 29.18
CA HIS A 100 -21.21 -14.06 29.72
C HIS A 100 -21.23 -15.17 30.78
N PRO A 101 -21.30 -14.83 32.08
CA PRO A 101 -21.47 -15.82 33.12
C PRO A 101 -22.94 -16.26 33.19
N SER A 102 -23.15 -17.56 33.38
CA SER A 102 -24.39 -18.12 33.92
C SER A 102 -24.46 -17.94 35.42
#